data_AF-A0A956BRU3-F1
#
_entry.id   AF-A0A956BRU3-F1
#
_cell.length_a   1.000
_cell.length_b   1.000
_cell.length_c   1.000
_cell.angle_alpha   90.00
_cell.angle_beta   90.00
_cell.angle_gamma   90.00
#
_symmetry.space_group_name_H-M   'P 1'
#
loop_
_entity.id
_entity.type
_entity.pdbx_description
1 polymer ?
#
loop_
_entity_poly.entity_id
_entity_poly.type
_entity_poly.pdbx_seq_one_letter_code
_entity_poly.pdbx_strand_id
1 'polypeptide(L)'
;MTKGPQLDDQTERLFRQVHPSWIQEGRPTSQAFRPTPKDQGQLSLARGAKTSAADAYALYTVRMGLKSAGVWALRVGDFTAQNIAVFADPIDGPVPDPAHAVADFAELDDKQTRIRSQVLKARAEPVFVQKGSDDSSNP
;
A
#
# COMPACT_ATOMS: atom_id res chain seq x y z
N MET A 1 3.42 13.31 14.11
CA MET A 1 3.29 11.84 14.25
C MET A 1 4.67 11.28 14.55
N THR A 2 4.79 10.47 15.59
CA THR A 2 6.04 9.78 15.91
C THR A 2 5.96 8.41 15.26
N LYS A 3 6.78 8.17 14.23
CA LYS A 3 6.91 6.85 13.60
C LYS A 3 7.31 5.86 14.70
N GLY A 4 6.68 4.68 14.71
CA GLY A 4 7.07 3.57 15.57
C GLY A 4 8.41 2.95 15.13
N PRO A 5 8.76 1.75 15.63
CA PRO A 5 10.01 1.10 15.27
C PRO A 5 10.10 0.87 13.75
N GLN A 6 11.31 1.02 13.22
CA GLN A 6 11.62 0.64 11.85
C GLN A 6 11.43 -0.88 11.68
N LEU A 7 10.89 -1.29 10.54
CA LEU A 7 10.74 -2.70 10.17
C LEU A 7 12.00 -3.14 9.43
N ASP A 8 12.64 -4.20 9.92
CA ASP A 8 13.92 -4.71 9.42
C ASP A 8 13.85 -6.13 8.84
N ASP A 9 12.80 -6.91 9.15
CA ASP A 9 12.53 -8.19 8.50
C ASP A 9 12.22 -7.99 7.02
N GLN A 10 13.25 -8.19 6.19
CA GLN A 10 13.21 -8.02 4.74
C GLN A 10 12.17 -8.90 4.06
N THR A 11 11.71 -9.97 4.71
CA THR A 11 10.73 -10.91 4.16
C THR A 11 9.29 -10.55 4.51
N GLU A 12 9.08 -9.68 5.50
CA GLU A 12 7.74 -9.27 5.96
C GLU A 12 6.96 -8.65 4.80
N ARG A 13 5.77 -9.19 4.55
CA ARG A 13 4.84 -8.66 3.55
C ARG A 13 4.14 -7.41 4.06
N LEU A 14 4.02 -6.42 3.17
CA LEU A 14 3.35 -5.15 3.38
C LEU A 14 2.25 -5.03 2.33
N PHE A 15 1.07 -4.63 2.77
CA PHE A 15 -0.13 -4.59 1.95
C PHE A 15 -0.50 -3.15 1.61
N ARG A 16 -0.69 -2.89 0.31
CA ARG A 16 -1.11 -1.60 -0.22
C ARG A 16 -2.50 -1.71 -0.82
N GLN A 17 -3.47 -0.99 -0.26
CA GLN A 17 -4.77 -0.78 -0.88
C GLN A 17 -4.60 0.18 -2.06
N VAL A 18 -4.98 -0.26 -3.26
CA VAL A 18 -4.83 0.54 -4.48
C VAL A 18 -6.17 1.16 -4.85
N HIS A 19 -6.21 2.48 -5.02
CA HIS A 19 -7.42 3.17 -5.46
C HIS A 19 -7.79 2.78 -6.91
N PRO A 20 -9.09 2.60 -7.25
CA PRO A 20 -9.49 2.18 -8.60
C PRO A 20 -8.98 3.08 -9.73
N SER A 21 -8.87 4.39 -9.52
CA SER A 21 -8.34 5.32 -10.54
C SER A 21 -6.85 5.15 -10.85
N TRP A 22 -6.15 4.32 -10.08
CA TRP A 22 -4.74 3.98 -10.34
C TRP A 22 -4.57 2.62 -10.98
N ILE A 23 -5.66 1.95 -11.38
CA ILE A 23 -5.63 0.73 -12.18
C ILE A 23 -5.71 1.09 -13.66
N GLN A 24 -4.81 0.51 -14.46
CA GLN A 24 -4.83 0.56 -15.92
C GLN A 24 -4.58 -0.86 -16.43
N GLU A 25 -5.42 -1.32 -17.37
CA GLU A 25 -5.32 -2.68 -17.95
C GLU A 25 -5.24 -3.78 -16.87
N GLY A 26 -6.04 -3.62 -15.81
CA GLY A 26 -6.10 -4.58 -14.69
C GLY A 26 -4.88 -4.58 -13.76
N ARG A 27 -3.92 -3.65 -13.94
CA ARG A 27 -2.71 -3.55 -13.12
C ARG A 27 -2.57 -2.17 -12.47
N PRO A 28 -1.93 -2.08 -11.28
CA PRO A 28 -1.67 -0.80 -10.66
C PRO A 28 -0.62 -0.01 -11.44
N THR A 29 -0.87 1.28 -11.61
CA THR A 29 0.12 2.25 -12.06
C THR A 29 1.12 2.56 -10.93
N SER A 30 2.25 3.19 -11.26
CA SER A 30 3.23 3.62 -10.25
C SER A 30 2.67 4.64 -9.26
N GLN A 31 1.59 5.34 -9.62
CA GLN A 31 0.93 6.29 -8.73
C GLN A 31 0.40 5.62 -7.45
N ALA A 32 0.06 4.33 -7.52
CA ALA A 32 -0.36 3.55 -6.36
C ALA A 32 0.73 3.35 -5.30
N PHE A 33 2.00 3.49 -5.70
CA PHE A 33 3.20 3.28 -4.89
C PHE A 33 4.00 4.56 -4.67
N ARG A 34 3.38 5.72 -4.90
CA ARG A 34 3.94 7.05 -4.74
C ARG A 34 3.10 7.85 -3.74
N PRO A 35 3.70 8.47 -2.70
CA PRO A 35 3.00 9.44 -1.86
C PRO A 35 2.45 10.60 -2.70
N THR A 36 1.25 11.05 -2.37
CA THR A 36 0.67 12.30 -2.89
C THR A 36 1.08 13.47 -1.99
N PRO A 37 0.94 14.74 -2.43
CA PRO A 37 1.35 15.89 -1.62
C PRO A 37 0.70 15.94 -0.22
N LYS A 38 -0.56 15.49 -0.10
CA LYS A 38 -1.27 15.39 1.19
C LYS A 38 -0.72 14.32 2.12
N ASP A 39 0.04 13.37 1.60
CA ASP A 39 0.60 12.26 2.39
C ASP A 39 1.96 12.64 3.01
N GLN A 40 2.44 13.88 2.83
CA GLN A 40 3.67 14.40 3.45
C GLN A 40 4.91 13.50 3.23
N GLY A 41 5.00 12.88 2.05
CA GLY A 41 6.09 11.96 1.71
C GLY A 41 5.95 10.55 2.32
N GLN A 42 4.82 10.21 2.92
CA GLN A 42 4.59 8.91 3.55
C GLN A 42 3.62 8.07 2.71
N LEU A 43 3.94 6.80 2.49
CA LEU A 43 3.05 5.86 1.80
C LEU A 43 2.46 4.88 2.81
N SER A 44 1.15 4.94 3.04
CA SER A 44 0.45 4.01 3.93
C SER A 44 0.45 2.58 3.41
N LEU A 45 0.71 1.65 4.34
CA LEU A 45 0.77 0.22 4.15
C LEU A 45 0.13 -0.47 5.36
N ALA A 46 -0.20 -1.75 5.23
CA ALA A 46 -0.58 -2.61 6.35
C ALA A 46 0.40 -3.78 6.50
N ARG A 47 0.81 -4.08 7.73
CA ARG A 47 1.75 -5.14 8.08
C ARG A 47 1.10 -6.51 7.94
N GLY A 48 1.57 -7.33 7.01
CA GLY A 48 1.11 -8.70 6.81
C GLY A 48 1.40 -9.62 8.00
N ALA A 49 2.32 -9.25 8.89
CA ALA A 49 2.51 -9.94 10.17
C ALA A 49 1.37 -9.71 11.18
N LYS A 50 0.49 -8.73 10.94
CA LYS A 50 -0.60 -8.33 11.86
C LYS A 50 -2.01 -8.43 11.27
N THR A 51 -2.13 -8.56 9.95
CA THR A 51 -3.42 -8.63 9.26
C THR A 51 -3.31 -9.50 8.01
N SER A 52 -4.44 -9.94 7.47
CA SER A 52 -4.51 -10.58 6.15
C SER A 52 -4.79 -9.53 5.06
N ALA A 53 -4.54 -9.86 3.79
CA ALA A 53 -4.88 -8.96 2.69
C ALA A 53 -6.40 -8.69 2.62
N ALA A 54 -7.24 -9.69 2.90
CA ALA A 54 -8.69 -9.56 2.92
C ALA A 54 -9.16 -8.67 4.08
N ASP A 55 -8.59 -8.83 5.28
CA ASP A 55 -8.92 -8.01 6.44
C ASP A 55 -8.46 -6.57 6.27
N ALA A 56 -7.25 -6.36 5.73
CA ALA A 56 -6.75 -5.03 5.41
C ALA A 56 -7.64 -4.33 4.35
N TYR A 57 -8.12 -5.07 3.35
CA TYR A 57 -9.10 -4.56 2.39
C TYR A 57 -10.43 -4.19 3.06
N ALA A 58 -10.97 -5.07 3.90
CA ALA A 58 -12.25 -4.86 4.59
C ALA A 58 -12.18 -3.68 5.56
N LEU A 59 -11.07 -3.53 6.31
CA LEU A 59 -10.83 -2.38 7.17
C LEU A 59 -10.88 -1.09 6.34
N TYR A 60 -10.09 -1.01 5.27
CA TYR A 60 -9.98 0.18 4.45
C TYR A 60 -11.29 0.54 3.73
N THR A 61 -12.02 -0.45 3.23
CA THR A 61 -13.22 -0.21 2.42
C THR A 61 -14.51 -0.14 3.24
N VAL A 62 -14.73 -1.08 4.14
CA VAL A 62 -15.96 -1.19 4.91
C VAL A 62 -15.92 -0.34 6.17
N ARG A 63 -14.81 -0.38 6.92
CA ARG A 63 -14.71 0.32 8.20
C ARG A 63 -14.33 1.79 8.04
N MET A 64 -13.41 2.10 7.12
CA MET A 64 -12.99 3.49 6.83
C MET A 64 -13.79 4.15 5.71
N GLY A 65 -14.59 3.40 4.95
CA GLY A 65 -15.41 3.94 3.85
C GLY A 65 -14.63 4.41 2.63
N LEU A 66 -13.37 3.98 2.46
CA LEU A 66 -12.51 4.38 1.36
C LEU A 66 -12.64 3.43 0.16
N LYS A 67 -12.20 3.87 -1.02
CA LYS A 67 -12.26 3.07 -2.24
C LYS A 67 -10.95 2.31 -2.48
N SER A 68 -11.05 1.02 -2.80
CA SER A 68 -9.92 0.21 -3.24
C SER A 68 -10.38 -0.77 -4.34
N ALA A 69 -9.55 -0.98 -5.35
CA ALA A 69 -9.71 -2.05 -6.34
C ALA A 69 -9.12 -3.38 -5.87
N GLY A 70 -8.36 -3.36 -4.77
CA GLY A 70 -7.68 -4.53 -4.24
C GLY A 70 -6.43 -4.17 -3.46
N VAL A 71 -5.73 -5.22 -3.04
CA VAL A 71 -4.52 -5.19 -2.23
C VAL A 71 -3.38 -5.83 -2.99
N TRP A 72 -2.27 -5.10 -3.03
CA TRP A 72 -1.01 -5.57 -3.57
C TRP A 72 -0.01 -5.73 -2.43
N ALA A 73 0.77 -6.80 -2.49
CA ALA A 73 1.84 -7.06 -1.55
C ALA A 73 3.18 -6.58 -2.10
N LEU A 74 3.96 -5.96 -1.22
CA LEU A 74 5.40 -5.77 -1.33
C LEU A 74 6.07 -6.39 -0.12
N ARG A 75 7.40 -6.38 -0.08
CA ARG A 75 8.18 -6.75 1.10
C ARG A 75 8.93 -5.54 1.65
N VAL A 76 9.28 -5.58 2.94
CA VAL A 76 10.22 -4.60 3.53
C VAL A 76 11.50 -4.50 2.69
N GLY A 77 11.99 -5.62 2.15
CA GLY A 77 13.16 -5.65 1.27
C GLY A 77 12.99 -4.91 -0.05
N ASP A 78 11.76 -4.74 -0.55
CA ASP A 78 11.52 -3.96 -1.77
C ASP A 78 11.73 -2.47 -1.55
N PHE A 79 11.39 -1.96 -0.36
CA PHE A 79 11.63 -0.58 0.03
C PHE A 79 13.10 -0.37 0.43
N THR A 80 13.67 -1.29 1.21
CA THR A 80 15.06 -1.23 1.67
C THR A 80 16.03 -1.21 0.49
N ALA A 81 15.82 -2.05 -0.53
CA ALA A 81 16.64 -2.06 -1.75
C ALA A 81 16.55 -0.74 -2.55
N GLN A 82 15.54 0.08 -2.27
CA GLN A 82 15.35 1.39 -2.85
C GLN A 82 15.71 2.50 -1.86
N ASN A 83 16.44 2.24 -0.77
CA ASN A 83 16.77 3.21 0.29
C ASN A 83 15.53 3.99 0.79
N ILE A 84 14.42 3.26 1.02
CA ILE A 84 13.20 3.78 1.62
C ILE A 84 12.97 2.99 2.90
N ALA A 85 12.96 3.67 4.05
CA ALA A 85 12.69 3.05 5.33
C ALA A 85 11.19 2.82 5.53
N VAL A 86 10.83 1.74 6.21
CA VAL A 86 9.44 1.41 6.57
C VAL A 86 9.33 1.38 8.09
N PHE A 87 8.28 1.98 8.63
CA PHE A 87 8.06 2.07 10.07
C PHE A 87 6.68 1.53 10.43
N ALA A 88 6.57 0.86 11.58
CA ALA A 88 5.27 0.64 12.19
C ALA A 88 4.66 2.01 12.55
N ASP A 89 3.36 2.17 12.30
CA ASP A 89 2.65 3.41 12.59
C ASP A 89 1.19 3.08 12.98
N PRO A 90 0.97 2.33 14.06
CA PRO A 90 -0.38 1.91 14.45
C PRO A 90 -1.27 3.11 14.71
N ILE A 91 -2.52 3.05 14.23
CA ILE A 91 -3.50 4.11 14.38
C ILE A 91 -4.53 3.72 15.45
N ASP A 92 -4.59 4.47 16.54
CA ASP A 92 -5.58 4.29 17.63
C ASP A 92 -6.86 5.13 17.43
N GLY A 93 -7.07 5.67 16.23
CA GLY A 93 -8.19 6.54 15.90
C GLY A 93 -9.58 5.86 15.99
N PRO A 94 -10.65 6.57 15.60
CA PRO A 94 -12.04 6.07 15.69
C PRO A 94 -12.25 4.71 14.99
N VAL A 95 -11.45 4.44 13.96
CA VAL A 95 -11.28 3.11 13.38
C VAL A 95 -9.84 2.67 13.65
N PRO A 96 -9.60 1.83 14.67
CA PRO A 96 -8.26 1.37 14.98
C PRO A 96 -7.65 0.54 13.84
N ASP A 97 -6.39 0.82 13.54
CA ASP A 97 -5.57 0.06 12.58
C ASP A 97 -4.20 -0.26 13.21
N PRO A 98 -4.11 -1.34 14.02
CA PRO A 98 -2.86 -1.75 14.65
C PRO A 98 -1.85 -2.33 13.63
N ALA A 99 -2.29 -2.62 12.40
CA ALA A 99 -1.44 -3.12 11.34
C ALA A 99 -0.84 -1.99 10.49
N HIS A 100 -1.26 -0.74 10.68
CA HIS A 100 -0.77 0.38 9.88
C HIS A 100 0.75 0.56 9.98
N ALA A 101 1.34 0.86 8.83
CA ALA A 101 2.74 1.16 8.64
C ALA A 101 2.90 2.21 7.55
N VAL A 102 4.06 2.88 7.53
CA VAL A 102 4.39 3.88 6.52
C VAL A 102 5.75 3.59 5.90
N ALA A 103 5.84 3.66 4.58
CA ALA A 103 7.11 3.81 3.89
C ALA A 103 7.44 5.29 3.72
N ASP A 104 8.66 5.69 4.07
CA ASP A 104 9.07 7.08 4.20
C ASP A 104 9.92 7.55 3.01
N PHE A 105 9.33 8.41 2.19
CA PHE A 105 9.96 9.02 1.02
C PHE A 105 10.43 10.46 1.31
N ALA A 106 10.37 10.93 2.56
CA ALA A 106 10.64 12.33 2.89
C ALA A 106 12.05 12.81 2.47
N GLU A 107 13.03 11.91 2.40
CA GLU A 107 14.40 12.22 1.98
C GLU A 107 14.58 12.20 0.45
N LEU A 108 13.53 11.95 -0.33
CA LEU A 108 13.59 11.78 -1.77
C LEU A 108 13.07 12.99 -2.52
N ASP A 109 13.80 13.40 -3.55
CA ASP A 109 13.28 14.36 -4.52
C ASP A 109 12.20 13.74 -5.41
N ASP A 110 11.51 14.58 -6.19
CA ASP A 110 10.44 14.14 -7.10
C ASP A 110 10.91 13.13 -8.15
N LYS A 111 12.13 13.29 -8.64
CA LYS A 111 12.71 12.41 -9.67
C LYS A 111 12.99 11.03 -9.07
N GLN A 112 13.62 10.98 -7.91
CA GLN A 112 13.90 9.76 -7.15
C GLN A 112 12.61 9.05 -6.76
N THR A 113 11.63 9.79 -6.23
CA THR A 113 10.30 9.28 -5.89
C THR A 113 9.64 8.62 -7.11
N ARG A 114 9.63 9.28 -8.27
CA ARG A 114 9.06 8.73 -9.50
C ARG A 114 9.76 7.44 -9.94
N ILE A 115 11.10 7.42 -9.93
CA ILE A 115 11.88 6.25 -10.35
C ILE A 115 11.65 5.08 -9.41
N ARG A 116 11.77 5.28 -8.10
CA ARG A 116 11.61 4.21 -7.10
C ARG A 116 10.19 3.67 -7.07
N SER A 117 9.18 4.52 -7.28
CA SER A 117 7.78 4.07 -7.39
C SER A 117 7.53 3.15 -8.61
N GLN A 118 8.27 3.33 -9.71
CA GLN A 118 8.21 2.40 -10.85
C GLN A 118 8.81 1.04 -10.50
N VAL A 119 9.90 1.03 -9.72
CA VAL A 119 10.51 -0.21 -9.24
C VAL A 119 9.57 -0.95 -8.30
N LEU A 120 8.98 -0.25 -7.32
CA LEU A 120 8.00 -0.83 -6.39
C LEU A 120 6.78 -1.39 -7.14
N LYS A 121 6.25 -0.66 -8.12
CA LYS A 121 5.17 -1.14 -9.01
C LYS A 121 5.52 -2.46 -9.68
N ALA A 122 6.75 -2.61 -10.19
CA ALA A 122 7.18 -3.81 -10.88
C ALA A 122 7.32 -5.03 -9.94
N ARG A 123 7.47 -4.81 -8.64
CA ARG A 123 7.59 -5.86 -7.62
C ARG A 123 6.27 -6.21 -6.93
N ALA A 124 5.26 -5.34 -7.06
CA ALA A 124 4.00 -5.50 -6.38
C ALA A 124 3.19 -6.70 -6.91
N GLU A 125 2.83 -7.62 -6.03
CA GLU A 125 2.06 -8.81 -6.35
C GLU A 125 0.58 -8.64 -5.96
N PRO A 126 -0.40 -8.92 -6.83
CA PRO A 126 -1.80 -8.92 -6.43
C PRO A 126 -2.05 -10.04 -5.41
N VAL A 127 -2.57 -9.70 -4.23
CA VAL A 127 -2.86 -10.68 -3.16
C VAL A 127 -4.33 -10.70 -2.74
N PHE A 128 -5.09 -9.67 -3.11
CA PHE A 128 -6.54 -9.66 -3.01
C PHE A 128 -7.09 -8.70 -4.07
N VAL A 129 -7.84 -9.19 -5.05
CA VAL A 129 -8.46 -8.34 -6.06
C VAL A 129 -9.92 -8.74 -6.14
N GLN A 130 -10.83 -7.78 -6.08
CA GLN A 130 -12.22 -8.09 -6.42
C GLN A 130 -12.24 -8.47 -7.89
N LYS A 131 -12.64 -9.70 -8.19
CA LYS A 131 -12.99 -10.06 -9.56
C LYS A 131 -14.08 -9.09 -9.99
N GLY A 132 -13.83 -8.36 -11.07
CA GLY A 132 -14.91 -7.63 -11.73
C GLY A 132 -16.04 -8.63 -11.99
N SER A 133 -17.27 -8.20 -11.76
CA SER A 133 -18.46 -8.92 -12.20
C SER A 133 -18.41 -9.04 -13.73
N ASP A 134 -17.73 -10.05 -14.24
CA ASP A 134 -18.07 -10.64 -15.54
C ASP A 134 -19.36 -11.42 -15.30
N ASP A 135 -20.50 -10.75 -15.49
CA ASP A 135 -21.70 -11.44 -15.95
C ASP A 135 -22.46 -10.55 -16.95
N SER A 136 -22.19 -10.87 -18.21
CA SER A 136 -23.20 -11.06 -19.25
C SER A 136 -24.65 -10.80 -18.83
N SER A 137 -25.25 -9.78 -19.42
CA SER A 137 -26.71 -9.70 -19.58
C SER A 137 -27.00 -8.99 -20.89
N ASN A 138 -27.08 -9.77 -21.97
CA ASN A 138 -27.75 -9.37 -23.20
C ASN A 138 -28.74 -10.49 -23.55
N PRO A 139 -30.05 -10.32 -23.32
CA PRO A 139 -31.05 -10.83 -24.24
C PRO A 139 -31.12 -9.93 -25.48
#